data_AF-A0A2P6JRM0-F1
#
_entry.id   AF-A0A2P6JRM0-F1
#
_cell.length_a   1.000
_cell.length_b   1.000
_cell.length_c   1.000
_cell.angle_alpha   90.00
_cell.angle_beta   90.00
_cell.angle_gamma   90.00
#
_symmetry.space_group_name_H-M   'P 1'
#
loop_
_entity.id
_entity.type
_entity.pdbx_description
1 polymer ?
#
loop_
_entity_poly.entity_id
_entity_poly.type
_entity_poly.pdbx_seq_one_letter_code
_entity_poly.pdbx_strand_id
1 'polypeptide(L)'
;MPLVARFTLDSVVRFATFVLVAITAILLGRLTWAVLEPSSILPAAANAPSSIIQSEPAAGERGGFQELARLSVFGSAASKSASRAVHVPETSLSWSLKGVLSDPDPSRSAAILLPRGQSEKLYRVGASLPGDVTLQEVLSDRVILNRGGRLETLRLKRYDNAAAPASRRGAPALPAAASDALDSGAAPRIDRDAWVDNPQRFLDVISANPVMQDGALYGLEVSPARNAREFEAAGLVAGDVITEVNGSPVSEINDYRDLLKELADASSVSVSLERNGEPMNITISMD
;
A
#
# COMPACT_ATOMS: atom_id res chain seq x y z
N MET A 1 21.63 -45.53 -71.71
CA MET A 1 20.24 -45.04 -71.54
C MET A 1 19.97 -44.91 -70.04
N PRO A 2 19.76 -43.71 -69.49
CA PRO A 2 19.52 -43.57 -68.06
C PRO A 2 18.06 -43.89 -67.72
N LEU A 3 17.85 -44.81 -66.76
CA LEU A 3 16.53 -45.09 -66.18
C LEU A 3 16.09 -43.88 -65.35
N VAL A 4 15.05 -43.18 -65.81
CA VAL A 4 14.38 -42.14 -65.03
C VAL A 4 13.37 -42.83 -64.10
N ALA A 5 13.71 -42.91 -62.81
CA ALA A 5 12.80 -43.41 -61.79
C ALA A 5 11.59 -42.47 -61.66
N ARG A 6 10.41 -42.91 -62.12
CA ARG A 6 9.16 -42.19 -61.92
C ARG A 6 8.66 -42.49 -60.51
N PHE A 7 8.94 -41.61 -59.56
CA PHE A 7 8.37 -41.70 -58.22
C PHE A 7 6.85 -41.55 -58.33
N THR A 8 6.12 -42.58 -57.92
CA THR A 8 4.65 -42.54 -57.90
C THR A 8 4.18 -41.56 -56.82
N LEU A 9 3.14 -40.78 -57.12
CA LEU A 9 2.57 -39.78 -56.19
C LEU A 9 2.23 -40.39 -54.83
N ASP A 10 1.76 -41.65 -54.81
CA ASP A 10 1.45 -42.42 -53.60
C ASP A 10 2.70 -42.64 -52.72
N SER A 11 3.87 -42.92 -53.32
CA SER A 11 5.13 -43.04 -52.58
C SER A 11 5.56 -41.73 -51.92
N VAL A 12 5.32 -40.60 -52.60
CA VAL A 12 5.62 -39.26 -52.08
C VAL A 12 4.67 -38.90 -50.93
N VAL A 13 3.37 -39.20 -51.07
CA VAL A 13 2.38 -38.93 -50.02
C VAL A 13 2.63 -39.78 -48.77
N ARG A 14 2.95 -41.08 -48.94
CA ARG A 14 3.32 -41.96 -47.83
C ARG A 14 4.58 -41.47 -47.12
N PHE A 15 5.61 -41.09 -47.88
CA PHE A 15 6.83 -40.53 -47.29
C PHE A 15 6.53 -39.24 -46.51
N ALA A 16 5.73 -38.33 -47.07
CA ALA A 16 5.33 -37.09 -46.40
C ALA A 16 4.53 -37.35 -45.11
N THR A 17 3.63 -38.34 -45.10
CA THR A 17 2.88 -38.72 -43.88
C THR A 17 3.80 -39.32 -42.82
N PHE A 18 4.74 -40.19 -43.20
CA PHE A 18 5.73 -40.72 -42.26
C PHE A 18 6.59 -39.60 -41.64
N VAL A 19 7.01 -38.62 -42.44
CA VAL A 19 7.77 -37.46 -41.96
C VAL A 19 6.92 -36.62 -40.99
N LEU A 20 5.66 -36.35 -41.31
CA LEU A 20 4.76 -35.58 -40.45
C LEU A 20 4.55 -36.29 -39.10
N VAL A 21 4.29 -37.61 -39.11
CA VAL A 21 4.14 -38.42 -37.89
C VAL A 21 5.43 -38.39 -37.06
N ALA A 22 6.60 -38.54 -37.69
CA ALA A 22 7.88 -38.49 -37.00
C ALA A 22 8.13 -37.12 -36.34
N ILE A 23 7.85 -36.01 -37.03
CA ILE A 23 7.97 -34.66 -36.46
C ILE A 23 7.03 -34.51 -35.26
N THR A 24 5.80 -35.00 -35.36
CA THR A 24 4.80 -34.90 -34.30
C THR A 24 5.24 -35.69 -33.06
N ALA A 25 5.79 -36.89 -33.24
CA ALA A 25 6.34 -37.70 -32.16
C ALA A 25 7.54 -37.02 -31.46
N ILE A 26 8.45 -36.39 -32.24
CA ILE A 26 9.59 -35.64 -31.69
C ILE A 26 9.10 -34.44 -30.86
N LEU A 27 8.12 -33.69 -31.36
CA LEU A 27 7.54 -32.54 -30.65
C LEU A 27 6.89 -32.97 -29.32
N LEU A 28 6.12 -34.06 -29.32
CA LEU A 28 5.51 -34.61 -28.10
C LEU A 28 6.57 -35.09 -27.10
N GLY A 29 7.65 -35.72 -27.57
CA GLY A 29 8.78 -36.10 -26.72
C GLY A 29 9.45 -34.90 -26.06
N ARG A 30 9.69 -33.82 -26.82
CA ARG A 30 10.25 -32.57 -26.27
C ARG A 30 9.32 -31.91 -25.27
N LEU A 31 8.02 -31.90 -25.54
CA LEU A 31 7.02 -31.29 -24.66
C LEU A 31 6.89 -32.10 -23.35
N THR A 32 6.92 -33.42 -23.45
CA THR A 32 6.95 -34.31 -22.27
C THR A 32 8.20 -34.06 -21.43
N TRP A 33 9.37 -33.93 -22.04
CA TRP A 33 10.63 -33.61 -21.35
C TRP A 33 10.61 -32.23 -20.68
N ALA A 34 10.00 -31.22 -21.32
CA ALA A 34 9.87 -29.89 -20.76
C ALA A 34 8.96 -29.82 -19.52
N VAL A 35 7.98 -30.74 -19.42
CA VAL A 35 7.07 -30.83 -18.27
C VAL A 35 7.72 -31.62 -17.12
N LEU A 36 8.50 -32.65 -17.43
CA LEU A 36 9.07 -33.55 -16.41
C LEU A 36 10.35 -32.98 -15.77
N GLU A 37 11.16 -32.25 -16.53
CA GLU A 37 12.30 -31.49 -16.02
C GLU A 37 12.12 -30.02 -16.36
N PRO A 38 11.33 -29.26 -15.57
CA PRO A 38 11.39 -27.81 -15.64
C PRO A 38 12.80 -27.43 -15.19
N SER A 39 13.70 -27.23 -16.17
CA SER A 39 15.03 -26.72 -15.92
C SER A 39 14.87 -25.40 -15.19
N SER A 40 15.18 -25.44 -13.90
CA SER A 40 15.06 -24.29 -13.03
C SER A 40 16.06 -23.28 -13.54
N ILE A 41 15.55 -22.21 -14.16
CA ILE A 41 16.32 -21.01 -14.53
C ILE A 41 16.82 -20.21 -13.30
N LEU A 42 16.77 -20.82 -12.12
CA LEU A 42 17.38 -20.26 -10.93
C LEU A 42 18.90 -20.34 -11.14
N PRO A 43 19.62 -19.20 -11.08
CA PRO A 43 21.07 -19.25 -11.16
C PRO A 43 21.59 -20.18 -10.06
N ALA A 44 22.51 -21.08 -10.41
CA ALA A 44 23.22 -21.89 -9.44
C ALA A 44 23.73 -20.96 -8.33
N ALA A 45 23.34 -21.23 -7.08
CA ALA A 45 23.72 -20.42 -5.94
C ALA A 45 25.24 -20.24 -5.98
N ALA A 46 25.69 -19.02 -6.29
CA ALA A 46 27.10 -18.71 -6.28
C ALA A 46 27.60 -18.97 -4.85
N ASN A 47 28.57 -19.88 -4.71
CA ASN A 47 29.21 -20.17 -3.44
C ASN A 47 29.83 -18.86 -2.91
N ALA A 48 29.11 -18.16 -2.05
CA ALA A 48 29.61 -16.98 -1.37
C ALA A 48 30.62 -17.44 -0.30
N PRO A 49 31.84 -16.85 -0.25
CA PRO A 49 32.81 -17.20 0.78
C PRO A 49 32.23 -16.86 2.16
N SER A 50 32.21 -17.85 3.05
CA SER A 50 31.76 -17.70 4.43
C SER A 50 32.79 -16.86 5.19
N SER A 51 32.53 -15.57 5.39
CA SER A 51 33.29 -14.79 6.38
C SER A 51 32.79 -15.18 7.77
N ILE A 52 33.64 -15.91 8.50
CA ILE A 52 33.43 -16.26 9.91
C ILE A 52 33.42 -14.94 10.70
N ILE A 53 32.25 -14.51 11.15
CA ILE A 53 32.11 -13.34 12.02
C ILE A 53 32.50 -13.76 13.43
N GLN A 54 33.65 -13.29 13.88
CA GLN A 54 34.13 -13.43 15.25
C GLN A 54 33.16 -12.68 16.19
N SER A 55 32.52 -13.41 17.09
CA SER A 55 31.49 -12.89 17.99
C SER A 55 32.13 -12.16 19.17
N GLU A 56 31.77 -10.89 19.34
CA GLU A 56 32.03 -10.13 20.57
C GLU A 56 30.70 -10.03 21.35
N PRO A 57 30.68 -10.32 22.67
CA PRO A 57 29.43 -10.48 23.40
C PRO A 57 28.92 -9.11 23.88
N ALA A 58 27.77 -8.68 23.37
CA ALA A 58 27.01 -7.59 23.96
C ALA A 58 25.54 -7.98 24.09
N ALA A 59 25.07 -7.83 25.32
CA ALA A 59 23.81 -8.31 25.87
C ALA A 59 22.54 -7.90 25.10
N GLY A 60 21.54 -8.78 25.16
CA GLY A 60 20.13 -8.43 24.94
C GLY A 60 19.47 -9.20 23.81
N GLU A 61 18.99 -10.41 24.11
CA GLU A 61 18.06 -11.15 23.26
C GLU A 61 16.80 -10.31 22.93
N ARG A 62 16.68 -9.91 21.67
CA ARG A 62 15.41 -9.84 20.91
C ARG A 62 15.67 -10.27 19.46
N GLY A 63 16.13 -11.50 19.31
CA GLY A 63 16.19 -12.21 18.03
C GLY A 63 14.78 -12.67 17.63
N GLY A 64 14.45 -12.50 16.35
CA GLY A 64 13.19 -13.00 15.81
C GLY A 64 12.97 -12.49 14.40
N PHE A 65 12.78 -11.17 14.22
CA PHE A 65 12.29 -10.65 12.95
C PHE A 65 13.38 -10.04 12.05
N GLN A 66 14.47 -9.51 12.60
CA GLN A 66 15.56 -8.95 11.77
C GLN A 66 16.41 -10.03 11.09
N GLU A 67 16.55 -11.20 11.70
CA GLU A 67 17.25 -12.34 11.09
C GLU A 67 16.45 -12.95 9.95
N LEU A 68 15.12 -13.07 10.12
CA LEU A 68 14.21 -13.50 9.05
C LEU A 68 14.17 -12.49 7.89
N ALA A 69 14.21 -11.18 8.19
CA ALA A 69 14.28 -10.14 7.16
C ALA A 69 15.57 -10.21 6.32
N ARG A 70 16.70 -10.65 6.92
CA ARG A 70 17.97 -10.83 6.21
C ARG A 70 17.98 -12.04 5.29
N LEU A 71 17.20 -13.08 5.57
CA LEU A 71 17.10 -14.26 4.72
C LEU A 71 16.45 -13.99 3.35
N SER A 72 15.89 -12.79 3.12
CA SER A 72 15.35 -12.37 1.81
C SER A 72 14.52 -13.47 1.13
N VAL A 73 13.65 -14.13 1.89
CA VAL A 73 12.93 -15.36 1.50
C VAL A 73 12.08 -15.17 0.24
N PHE A 74 11.70 -13.93 -0.07
CA PHE A 74 10.92 -13.56 -1.26
C PHE A 74 11.78 -12.94 -2.38
N GLY A 75 13.11 -12.98 -2.25
CA GLY A 75 14.07 -12.35 -3.14
C GLY A 75 14.42 -10.91 -2.75
N SER A 76 15.70 -10.55 -2.85
CA SER A 76 16.13 -9.15 -2.74
C SER A 76 15.84 -8.46 -4.07
N ALA A 77 15.04 -7.40 -4.06
CA ALA A 77 15.04 -6.48 -5.19
C ALA A 77 16.49 -6.02 -5.40
N ALA A 78 17.08 -6.35 -6.55
CA ALA A 78 18.38 -5.82 -6.92
C ALA A 78 18.24 -4.30 -6.81
N SER A 79 18.88 -3.72 -5.79
CA SER A 79 18.98 -2.27 -5.64
C SER A 79 19.79 -1.82 -6.84
N LYS A 80 19.08 -1.56 -7.95
CA LYS A 80 19.64 -0.94 -9.13
C LYS A 80 20.07 0.42 -8.62
N SER A 81 21.38 0.49 -8.34
CA SER A 81 22.14 1.66 -7.92
C SER A 81 21.34 2.90 -8.23
N ALA A 82 20.80 3.53 -7.18
CA ALA A 82 19.98 4.73 -7.27
C ALA A 82 20.52 5.59 -8.41
N SER A 83 19.80 5.58 -9.54
CA SER A 83 20.05 6.50 -10.64
C SER A 83 20.12 7.85 -9.95
N ARG A 84 21.31 8.45 -9.98
CA ARG A 84 21.63 9.69 -9.29
C ARG A 84 20.46 10.61 -9.52
N ALA A 85 19.65 10.82 -8.48
CA ALA A 85 18.38 11.50 -8.58
C ALA A 85 18.70 12.93 -9.02
N VAL A 86 18.67 13.17 -10.33
CA VAL A 86 18.70 14.50 -10.90
C VAL A 86 17.46 15.13 -10.31
N HIS A 87 17.67 16.06 -9.39
CA HIS A 87 16.58 16.79 -8.76
C HIS A 87 15.99 17.70 -9.83
N VAL A 88 15.05 17.13 -10.60
CA VAL A 88 14.27 17.85 -11.59
C VAL A 88 13.15 18.56 -10.83
N PRO A 89 12.96 19.88 -11.04
CA PRO A 89 11.90 20.63 -10.38
C PRO A 89 10.51 20.03 -10.67
N GLU A 90 9.60 20.15 -9.70
CA GLU A 90 8.20 19.73 -9.88
C GLU A 90 7.53 20.56 -10.98
N THR A 91 6.67 19.92 -11.76
CA THR A 91 5.97 20.57 -12.87
C THR A 91 4.99 21.62 -12.34
N SER A 92 4.92 22.77 -13.01
CA SER A 92 3.87 23.75 -12.79
C SER A 92 2.61 23.47 -13.63
N LEU A 93 2.59 22.36 -14.36
CA LEU A 93 1.44 21.97 -15.19
C LEU A 93 0.28 21.54 -14.29
N SER A 94 -0.91 22.07 -14.55
CA SER A 94 -2.15 21.71 -13.86
C SER A 94 -2.72 20.37 -14.34
N TRP A 95 -1.85 19.41 -14.66
CA TRP A 95 -2.24 18.07 -15.12
C TRP A 95 -2.32 17.12 -13.94
N SER A 96 -3.12 16.07 -14.09
CA SER A 96 -3.24 15.04 -13.07
C SER A 96 -2.74 13.71 -13.62
N LEU A 97 -1.75 13.13 -12.95
CA LEU A 97 -1.34 11.75 -13.20
C LEU A 97 -2.32 10.83 -12.46
N LYS A 98 -3.01 9.97 -13.20
CA LYS A 98 -4.03 9.04 -12.65
C LYS A 98 -3.48 7.65 -12.41
N GLY A 99 -2.51 7.22 -13.20
CA GLY A 99 -1.88 5.91 -13.05
C GLY A 99 -0.59 5.79 -13.82
N VAL A 100 0.25 4.85 -13.40
CA VAL A 100 1.50 4.48 -14.07
C VAL A 100 1.56 2.97 -14.24
N LEU A 101 2.02 2.54 -15.41
CA LEU A 101 2.34 1.16 -15.73
C LEU A 101 3.85 1.11 -15.96
N SER A 102 4.58 0.63 -14.96
CA SER A 102 6.02 0.42 -15.04
C SER A 102 6.31 -1.00 -15.55
N ASP A 103 7.05 -1.10 -16.64
CA ASP A 103 7.54 -2.37 -17.19
C ASP A 103 9.07 -2.46 -16.98
N PRO A 104 9.65 -3.67 -16.80
CA PRO A 104 11.11 -3.83 -16.71
C PRO A 104 11.88 -3.24 -17.90
N ASP A 105 11.26 -3.22 -19.08
CA ASP A 105 11.72 -2.46 -20.23
C ASP A 105 11.13 -1.04 -20.20
N PRO A 106 11.96 0.01 -20.01
CA PRO A 106 11.50 1.40 -19.95
C PRO A 106 10.69 1.85 -21.17
N SER A 107 10.98 1.29 -22.36
CA SER A 107 10.27 1.63 -23.59
C SER A 107 8.82 1.12 -23.64
N ARG A 108 8.49 0.14 -22.78
CA ARG A 108 7.14 -0.42 -22.64
C ARG A 108 6.33 0.22 -21.53
N SER A 109 6.93 1.12 -20.76
CA SER A 109 6.23 1.82 -19.69
C SER A 109 5.23 2.84 -20.24
N ALA A 110 4.13 3.03 -19.52
CA ALA A 110 3.04 3.90 -19.92
C ALA A 110 2.42 4.64 -18.72
N ALA A 111 1.81 5.78 -18.96
CA ALA A 111 1.18 6.61 -17.95
C ALA A 111 -0.21 7.07 -18.40
N ILE A 112 -1.16 7.07 -17.47
CA ILE A 112 -2.52 7.60 -17.68
C ILE A 112 -2.53 9.04 -17.17
N LEU A 113 -2.67 9.97 -18.11
CA LEU A 113 -2.57 11.40 -17.86
C LEU A 113 -3.92 12.06 -18.17
N LEU A 114 -4.30 13.01 -17.32
CA LEU A 114 -5.47 13.86 -17.50
C LEU A 114 -5.02 15.32 -17.68
N PRO A 115 -4.88 15.79 -18.94
CA PRO A 115 -4.62 17.21 -19.23
C PRO A 115 -5.82 18.08 -18.86
N ARG A 116 -5.58 19.34 -18.49
CA ARG A 116 -6.65 20.28 -18.11
C ARG A 116 -7.61 20.49 -19.30
N GLY A 117 -8.87 20.09 -19.12
CA GLY A 117 -9.93 20.25 -20.13
C GLY A 117 -9.97 19.16 -21.21
N GLN A 118 -9.19 18.08 -21.06
CA GLN A 118 -9.28 16.90 -21.93
C GLN A 118 -9.66 15.65 -21.11
N SER A 119 -10.05 14.58 -21.81
CA SER A 119 -10.26 13.27 -21.20
C SER A 119 -8.94 12.60 -20.83
N GLU A 120 -8.99 11.68 -19.88
CA GLU A 120 -7.85 10.83 -19.55
C GLU A 120 -7.43 9.99 -20.74
N LYS A 121 -6.13 9.83 -20.94
CA LYS A 121 -5.58 9.02 -22.02
C LYS A 121 -4.27 8.38 -21.59
N LEU A 122 -4.02 7.19 -22.14
CA LEU A 122 -2.77 6.46 -21.97
C LEU A 122 -1.70 6.97 -22.94
N TYR A 123 -0.53 7.29 -22.41
CA TYR A 123 0.64 7.70 -23.17
C TYR A 123 1.84 6.81 -22.85
N ARG A 124 2.61 6.43 -23.87
CA ARG A 124 3.84 5.64 -23.71
C ARG A 124 5.06 6.55 -23.63
N VAL A 125 6.17 6.03 -23.11
CA VAL A 125 7.46 6.74 -23.15
C VAL A 125 7.79 7.15 -24.60
N GLY A 126 8.19 8.40 -24.79
CA GLY A 126 8.44 9.04 -26.08
C GLY A 126 7.22 9.65 -26.77
N ALA A 127 6.01 9.46 -26.24
CA ALA A 127 4.80 10.05 -26.84
C ALA A 127 4.77 11.57 -26.68
N SER A 128 4.26 12.26 -27.71
CA SER A 128 3.96 13.69 -27.67
C SER A 128 2.58 13.93 -27.05
N LEU A 129 2.52 14.87 -26.12
CA LEU A 129 1.33 15.28 -25.36
C LEU A 129 0.89 16.67 -25.79
N PRO A 130 -0.37 17.06 -25.48
CA PRO A 130 -0.86 18.40 -25.79
C PRO A 130 0.03 19.49 -25.17
N GLY A 131 0.37 20.53 -25.94
CA GLY A 131 1.15 21.67 -25.44
C GLY A 131 2.67 21.51 -25.48
N ASP A 132 3.20 20.86 -26.53
CA ASP A 132 4.65 20.69 -26.78
C ASP A 132 5.41 20.00 -25.63
N VAL A 133 4.72 19.06 -24.98
CA VAL A 133 5.27 18.23 -23.91
C VAL A 133 5.51 16.83 -24.43
N THR A 134 6.65 16.23 -24.11
CA THR A 134 6.96 14.82 -24.41
C THR A 134 7.17 14.03 -23.13
N LEU A 135 6.66 12.81 -23.07
CA LEU A 135 6.88 11.91 -21.93
C LEU A 135 8.26 11.27 -22.06
N GLN A 136 9.20 11.66 -21.21
CA GLN A 136 10.58 11.19 -21.29
C GLN A 136 10.81 9.90 -20.49
N GLU A 137 10.23 9.81 -19.30
CA GLU A 137 10.40 8.67 -18.41
C GLU A 137 9.16 8.44 -17.57
N VAL A 138 8.85 7.17 -17.34
CA VAL A 138 7.77 6.75 -16.44
C VAL A 138 8.40 5.97 -15.30
N LEU A 139 8.23 6.47 -14.08
CA LEU A 139 8.64 5.80 -12.85
C LEU A 139 7.39 5.32 -12.10
N SER A 140 7.61 4.56 -11.02
CA SER A 140 6.55 3.95 -10.22
C SER A 140 5.69 4.94 -9.44
N ASP A 141 6.18 6.14 -9.15
CA ASP A 141 5.47 7.17 -8.36
C ASP A 141 5.30 8.51 -9.09
N ARG A 142 5.93 8.67 -10.26
CA ARG A 142 6.01 9.93 -10.99
C ARG A 142 6.33 9.70 -12.47
N VAL A 143 6.09 10.71 -13.28
CA VAL A 143 6.56 10.77 -14.67
C VAL A 143 7.44 11.98 -14.88
N ILE A 144 8.45 11.84 -15.74
CA ILE A 144 9.31 12.94 -16.18
C ILE A 144 8.82 13.39 -17.55
N LEU A 145 8.43 14.65 -17.61
CA LEU A 145 7.96 15.33 -18.79
C LEU A 145 9.06 16.27 -19.28
N ASN A 146 9.17 16.43 -20.60
CA ASN A 146 10.03 17.43 -21.20
C ASN A 146 9.15 18.43 -21.97
N ARG A 147 9.20 19.70 -21.58
CA ARG A 147 8.46 20.79 -22.23
C ARG A 147 9.46 21.76 -22.84
N GLY A 148 9.59 21.74 -24.16
CA GLY A 148 10.51 22.62 -24.88
C GLY A 148 11.98 22.56 -24.42
N GLY A 149 12.44 21.40 -23.95
CA GLY A 149 13.81 21.18 -23.46
C GLY A 149 13.97 21.25 -21.94
N ARG A 150 12.92 21.63 -21.19
CA ARG A 150 12.93 21.65 -19.72
C ARG A 150 12.31 20.39 -19.14
N LEU A 151 13.08 19.65 -18.35
CA LEU A 151 12.58 18.51 -17.60
C LEU A 151 11.72 18.99 -16.43
N GLU A 152 10.56 18.36 -16.26
CA GLU A 152 9.62 18.62 -15.20
C GLU A 152 9.07 17.30 -14.66
N THR A 153 8.89 17.21 -13.34
CA THR A 153 8.36 16.00 -12.70
C THR A 153 6.88 16.15 -12.39
N LEU A 154 6.04 15.26 -12.89
CA LEU A 154 4.63 15.13 -12.48
C LEU A 154 4.46 13.91 -11.59
N ARG A 155 4.16 14.13 -10.30
CA ARG A 155 3.95 13.07 -9.32
C ARG A 155 2.53 12.52 -9.36
N LEU A 156 2.40 11.23 -9.04
CA LEU A 156 1.12 10.58 -8.85
C LEU A 156 0.50 11.12 -7.57
N LYS A 157 -0.71 11.69 -7.66
CA LYS A 157 -1.49 12.04 -6.46
C LYS A 157 -1.94 10.74 -5.81
N ARG A 158 -1.16 10.26 -4.85
CA ARG A 158 -1.60 9.23 -3.91
C ARG A 158 -2.56 9.90 -2.95
N TYR A 159 -3.74 9.31 -2.75
CA TYR A 159 -4.54 9.63 -1.58
C TYR A 159 -3.77 9.07 -0.39
N ASP A 160 -2.98 9.93 0.24
CA ASP A 160 -2.19 9.55 1.41
C ASP A 160 -3.13 9.33 2.59
N ASN A 161 -3.47 8.05 2.85
CA ASN A 161 -3.69 7.55 4.21
C ASN A 161 -2.35 7.20 4.88
N ALA A 162 -1.27 7.88 4.49
CA ALA A 162 0.03 7.76 5.11
C ALA A 162 0.17 8.93 6.08
N ALA A 163 0.05 8.63 7.38
CA ALA A 163 0.42 9.52 8.46
C ALA A 163 1.74 10.24 8.09
N ALA A 164 1.73 11.57 8.21
CA ALA A 164 2.87 12.42 7.93
C ALA A 164 4.15 11.81 8.54
N PRO A 165 5.29 11.81 7.83
CA PRO A 165 6.54 11.32 8.40
C PRO A 165 6.85 12.20 9.61
N ALA A 166 6.68 11.63 10.81
CA ALA A 166 7.07 12.26 12.04
C ALA A 166 8.55 12.63 11.89
N SER A 167 8.79 13.92 11.66
CA SER A 167 10.13 14.49 11.71
C SER A 167 10.72 14.04 13.02
N ARG A 168 11.84 13.31 12.98
CA ARG A 168 12.68 13.03 14.14
C ARG A 168 13.24 14.36 14.64
N ARG A 169 12.39 15.16 15.28
CA ARG A 169 12.80 16.24 16.16
C ARG A 169 13.21 15.55 17.45
N GLY A 170 14.47 15.75 17.83
CA GLY A 170 15.04 15.19 19.05
C GLY A 170 14.10 15.42 20.23
N ALA A 171 14.02 14.42 21.10
CA ALA A 171 13.24 14.48 22.33
C ALA A 171 13.50 15.83 23.03
N PRO A 172 12.48 16.64 23.29
CA PRO A 172 12.61 17.72 24.25
C PRO A 172 12.94 17.08 25.59
N ALA A 173 14.02 17.51 26.23
CA ALA A 173 14.30 17.14 27.60
C ALA A 173 13.05 17.48 28.45
N LEU A 174 12.54 16.50 29.19
CA LEU A 174 11.42 16.71 30.10
C LEU A 174 11.82 17.80 31.12
N PRO A 175 10.96 18.81 31.37
CA PRO A 175 11.13 19.66 32.52
C PRO A 175 10.90 18.82 33.78
N ALA A 176 11.92 18.77 34.65
CA ALA A 176 11.78 18.30 36.02
C ALA A 176 11.00 19.37 36.82
N ALA A 177 9.67 19.23 36.86
CA ALA A 177 8.77 19.91 37.79
C ALA A 177 7.39 19.23 37.65
N ALA A 178 6.67 18.80 38.68
CA ALA A 178 6.88 18.80 40.10
C ALA A 178 6.23 17.50 40.63
N SER A 179 6.93 16.82 41.53
CA SER A 179 6.38 15.76 42.36
C SER A 179 5.50 16.40 43.44
N ASP A 180 4.24 16.71 43.12
CA ASP A 180 3.24 17.13 44.12
C ASP A 180 1.80 16.97 43.62
N ALA A 181 1.45 15.76 43.18
CA ALA A 181 0.05 15.36 42.95
C ALA A 181 -0.08 13.83 43.02
N LEU A 182 0.43 13.24 44.10
CA LEU A 182 0.14 11.86 44.50
C LEU A 182 -0.68 11.91 45.79
N ASP A 183 -1.86 12.52 45.73
CA ASP A 183 -2.89 12.29 46.74
C ASP A 183 -4.28 12.57 46.17
N SER A 184 -4.87 11.56 45.55
CA SER A 184 -6.31 11.30 45.49
C SER A 184 -6.54 10.09 44.58
N GLY A 185 -6.93 8.96 45.18
CA GLY A 185 -7.32 7.74 44.48
C GLY A 185 -8.65 7.88 43.74
N ALA A 186 -8.71 8.76 42.74
CA ALA A 186 -9.86 8.94 41.87
C ALA A 186 -9.50 8.51 40.43
N ALA A 187 -10.37 7.70 39.82
CA ALA A 187 -10.27 7.28 38.43
C ALA A 187 -10.16 8.50 37.47
N PRO A 188 -9.53 8.34 36.29
CA PRO A 188 -9.34 9.44 35.35
C PRO A 188 -10.70 9.87 34.79
N ARG A 189 -10.99 11.17 34.86
CA ARG A 189 -12.25 11.78 34.43
C ARG A 189 -11.97 12.70 33.24
N ILE A 190 -12.91 12.75 32.30
CA ILE A 190 -12.89 13.67 31.16
C ILE A 190 -13.48 14.99 31.65
N ASP A 191 -12.85 16.13 31.34
CA ASP A 191 -13.35 17.45 31.79
C ASP A 191 -14.49 17.96 30.88
N ARG A 192 -15.74 17.89 31.37
CA ARG A 192 -16.97 18.41 30.72
C ARG A 192 -16.86 19.83 30.19
N ASP A 193 -16.23 20.71 30.97
CA ASP A 193 -16.18 22.14 30.65
C ASP A 193 -15.30 22.39 29.40
N ALA A 194 -14.24 21.60 29.23
CA ALA A 194 -13.41 21.61 28.02
C ALA A 194 -14.15 21.01 26.80
N TRP A 195 -15.15 20.15 27.05
CA TRP A 195 -15.97 19.46 26.07
C TRP A 195 -17.01 20.40 25.44
N VAL A 196 -17.68 21.22 26.26
CA VAL A 196 -18.72 22.17 25.82
C VAL A 196 -18.14 23.33 25.02
N ASP A 197 -16.94 23.80 25.36
CA ASP A 197 -16.35 24.99 24.74
C ASP A 197 -15.87 24.78 23.29
N ASN A 198 -15.50 23.55 22.89
CA ASN A 198 -15.03 23.26 21.53
C ASN A 198 -15.31 21.81 21.07
N PRO A 199 -16.54 21.49 20.64
CA PRO A 199 -16.88 20.15 20.15
C PRO A 199 -16.09 19.71 18.90
N GLN A 200 -15.45 20.64 18.17
CA GLN A 200 -14.56 20.31 17.04
C GLN A 200 -13.17 19.80 17.45
N ARG A 201 -12.71 20.07 18.68
CA ARG A 201 -11.42 19.58 19.21
C ARG A 201 -11.46 18.08 19.55
N PHE A 202 -12.65 17.48 19.70
CA PHE A 202 -12.80 16.04 19.88
C PHE A 202 -12.51 15.24 18.60
N LEU A 203 -12.78 15.82 17.43
CA LEU A 203 -12.35 15.25 16.14
C LEU A 203 -10.81 15.24 15.99
N ASP A 204 -10.07 15.92 16.87
CA ASP A 204 -8.61 15.83 16.97
C ASP A 204 -8.13 14.72 17.94
N VAL A 205 -9.03 14.08 18.70
CA VAL A 205 -8.72 13.05 19.71
C VAL A 205 -9.00 11.63 19.20
N ILE A 206 -10.09 11.44 18.45
CA ILE A 206 -10.46 10.15 17.84
C ILE A 206 -10.63 10.36 16.34
N SER A 207 -9.88 9.61 15.55
CA SER A 207 -10.11 9.50 14.10
C SER A 207 -11.12 8.40 13.87
N ALA A 208 -12.26 8.73 13.27
CA ALA A 208 -13.27 7.75 12.88
C ALA A 208 -13.34 7.64 11.35
N ASN A 209 -13.15 6.43 10.83
CA ASN A 209 -13.15 6.14 9.41
C ASN A 209 -14.36 5.25 9.08
N PRO A 210 -15.20 5.60 8.08
CA PRO A 210 -16.39 4.82 7.79
C PRO A 210 -16.03 3.47 7.14
N VAL A 211 -16.58 2.39 7.68
CA VAL A 211 -16.45 1.03 7.15
C VAL A 211 -17.68 0.72 6.31
N MET A 212 -17.47 0.36 5.04
CA MET A 212 -18.53 0.00 4.10
C MET A 212 -18.62 -1.52 3.96
N GLN A 213 -19.83 -2.06 4.01
CA GLN A 213 -20.11 -3.46 3.67
C GLN A 213 -21.26 -3.50 2.67
N ASP A 214 -21.08 -4.22 1.55
CA ASP A 214 -22.07 -4.33 0.47
C ASP A 214 -22.56 -2.99 -0.10
N GLY A 215 -21.72 -1.95 -0.03
CA GLY A 215 -22.05 -0.61 -0.50
C GLY A 215 -22.89 0.23 0.46
N ALA A 216 -23.17 -0.28 1.66
CA ALA A 216 -23.82 0.45 2.75
C ALA A 216 -22.82 0.72 3.89
N LEU A 217 -23.06 1.77 4.68
CA LEU A 217 -22.31 2.04 5.90
C LEU A 217 -22.57 0.91 6.90
N TYR A 218 -21.53 0.20 7.30
CA TYR A 218 -21.60 -0.86 8.29
C TYR A 218 -21.28 -0.34 9.70
N GLY A 219 -20.25 0.50 9.82
CA GLY A 219 -19.81 1.04 11.10
C GLY A 219 -18.73 2.10 10.97
N LEU A 220 -18.22 2.58 12.10
CA LEU A 220 -17.12 3.55 12.18
C LEU A 220 -15.91 2.89 12.84
N GLU A 221 -14.83 2.70 12.09
CA GLU A 221 -13.54 2.26 12.63
C GLU A 221 -12.89 3.42 13.39
N VAL A 222 -12.54 3.20 14.67
CA VAL A 222 -11.93 4.21 15.51
C VAL A 222 -10.44 3.97 15.71
N SER A 223 -9.69 5.07 15.69
CA SER A 223 -8.25 5.07 15.93
C SER A 223 -7.85 6.27 16.79
N PRO A 224 -6.82 6.12 17.64
CA PRO A 224 -6.31 7.23 18.44
C PRO A 224 -5.73 8.29 17.51
N ALA A 225 -6.15 9.56 17.70
CA ALA A 225 -5.56 10.69 17.00
C ALA A 225 -4.45 11.33 17.86
N ARG A 226 -4.65 12.54 18.39
CA ARG A 226 -3.58 13.26 19.11
C ARG A 226 -3.45 12.88 20.59
N ASN A 227 -4.53 12.40 21.23
CA ASN A 227 -4.56 12.11 22.66
C ASN A 227 -4.88 10.63 22.92
N ALA A 228 -3.89 9.76 22.77
CA ALA A 228 -4.05 8.31 22.95
C ALA A 228 -4.50 7.92 24.37
N ARG A 229 -4.24 8.75 25.38
CA ARG A 229 -4.60 8.45 26.78
C ARG A 229 -6.10 8.48 27.02
N GLU A 230 -6.81 9.42 26.41
CA GLU A 230 -8.28 9.52 26.53
C GLU A 230 -8.97 8.40 25.75
N PHE A 231 -8.39 8.00 24.61
CA PHE A 231 -8.86 6.87 23.82
C PHE A 231 -8.76 5.55 24.59
N GLU A 232 -7.62 5.30 25.26
CA GLU A 232 -7.45 4.14 26.14
C GLU A 232 -8.31 4.22 27.41
N ALA A 233 -8.48 5.42 27.99
CA ALA A 233 -9.33 5.62 29.17
C ALA A 233 -10.81 5.33 28.89
N ALA A 234 -11.27 5.54 27.65
CA ALA A 234 -12.61 5.15 27.20
C ALA A 234 -12.77 3.62 27.00
N GLY A 235 -11.70 2.83 27.15
CA GLY A 235 -11.71 1.38 26.92
C GLY A 235 -11.67 0.96 25.44
N LEU A 236 -11.42 1.91 24.54
CA LEU A 236 -11.31 1.68 23.11
C LEU A 236 -9.90 1.20 22.74
N VAL A 237 -9.84 0.37 21.70
CA VAL A 237 -8.60 -0.12 21.09
C VAL A 237 -8.58 0.30 19.62
N ALA A 238 -7.38 0.58 19.11
CA ALA A 238 -7.23 0.99 17.72
C ALA A 238 -7.70 -0.14 16.79
N GLY A 239 -8.59 0.18 15.85
CA GLY A 239 -9.20 -0.79 14.95
C GLY A 239 -10.53 -1.36 15.43
N ASP A 240 -11.06 -0.92 16.58
CA ASP A 240 -12.44 -1.19 16.97
C ASP A 240 -13.40 -0.60 15.93
N VAL A 241 -14.43 -1.36 15.54
CA VAL A 241 -15.47 -0.88 14.62
C VAL A 241 -16.76 -0.68 15.38
N ILE A 242 -17.18 0.57 15.55
CA ILE A 242 -18.43 0.91 16.22
C ILE A 242 -19.61 0.64 15.28
N THR A 243 -20.53 -0.20 15.70
CA THR A 243 -21.73 -0.58 14.95
C THR A 243 -22.99 0.08 15.48
N GLU A 244 -23.04 0.41 16.78
CA GLU A 244 -24.18 1.09 17.40
C GLU A 244 -23.74 2.07 18.49
N VAL A 245 -24.49 3.15 18.64
CA VAL A 245 -24.31 4.14 19.71
C VAL A 245 -25.68 4.37 20.37
N ASN A 246 -25.77 4.19 21.68
CA ASN A 246 -27.02 4.27 22.46
C ASN A 246 -28.17 3.40 21.88
N GLY A 247 -27.84 2.24 21.31
CA GLY A 247 -28.80 1.33 20.68
C GLY A 247 -29.30 1.79 19.30
N SER A 248 -28.77 2.89 18.77
CA SER A 248 -29.02 3.33 17.40
C SER A 248 -27.91 2.81 16.47
N PRO A 249 -28.24 2.09 15.38
CA PRO A 249 -27.25 1.61 14.43
C PRO A 249 -26.54 2.77 13.74
N VAL A 250 -25.22 2.65 13.64
CA VAL A 250 -24.36 3.61 12.94
C VAL A 250 -24.72 3.74 11.47
N SER A 251 -25.22 2.66 10.87
CA SER A 251 -25.71 2.59 9.49
C SER A 251 -26.94 3.47 9.21
N GLU A 252 -27.73 3.81 10.24
CA GLU A 252 -28.96 4.60 10.10
C GLU A 252 -28.73 6.10 10.31
N ILE A 253 -27.53 6.50 10.72
CA ILE A 253 -27.18 7.90 10.99
C ILE A 253 -26.97 8.64 9.67
N ASN A 254 -27.93 9.49 9.33
CA ASN A 254 -27.88 10.37 8.16
C ASN A 254 -27.10 11.67 8.41
N ASP A 255 -27.11 12.17 9.65
CA ASP A 255 -26.37 13.36 10.08
C ASP A 255 -25.64 13.08 11.41
N TYR A 256 -24.31 13.02 11.33
CA TYR A 256 -23.43 12.77 12.47
C TYR A 256 -23.47 13.90 13.51
N ARG A 257 -23.96 15.09 13.15
CA ARG A 257 -24.00 16.25 14.06
C ARG A 257 -25.04 16.09 15.16
N ASP A 258 -26.10 15.33 14.91
CA ASP A 258 -27.13 15.11 15.91
C ASP A 258 -26.68 14.12 16.98
N LEU A 259 -25.88 13.10 16.62
CA LEU A 259 -25.18 12.26 17.59
C LEU A 259 -24.22 13.06 18.46
N LEU A 260 -23.44 13.97 17.85
CA LEU A 260 -22.49 14.79 18.62
C LEU A 260 -23.20 15.68 19.63
N LYS A 261 -24.41 16.16 19.34
CA LYS A 261 -25.24 16.89 20.31
C LYS A 261 -25.81 15.96 21.38
N GLU A 262 -26.24 14.76 21.04
CA GLU A 262 -26.76 13.81 22.03
C GLU A 262 -25.66 13.36 23.00
N LEU A 263 -24.45 13.10 22.49
CA LEU A 263 -23.26 12.81 23.29
C LEU A 263 -22.87 14.01 24.17
N ALA A 264 -23.27 15.23 23.80
CA ALA A 264 -23.03 16.45 24.56
C ALA A 264 -23.79 16.58 25.84
N ASP A 265 -24.98 16.03 25.85
CA ASP A 265 -25.87 16.15 26.99
C ASP A 265 -25.88 14.85 27.82
N ALA A 266 -25.29 13.76 27.28
CA ALA A 266 -25.23 12.46 27.94
C ALA A 266 -24.10 12.36 28.98
N SER A 267 -24.42 11.84 30.16
CA SER A 267 -23.47 11.48 31.23
C SER A 267 -22.81 10.11 31.02
N SER A 268 -23.39 9.28 30.16
CA SER A 268 -22.83 8.00 29.74
C SER A 268 -23.33 7.62 28.35
N VAL A 269 -22.49 6.95 27.58
CA VAL A 269 -22.81 6.45 26.23
C VAL A 269 -22.53 4.96 26.18
N SER A 270 -23.52 4.18 25.71
CA SER A 270 -23.32 2.75 25.43
C SER A 270 -22.90 2.60 23.97
N VAL A 271 -21.84 1.86 23.71
CA VAL A 271 -21.27 1.66 22.38
C VAL A 271 -21.14 0.17 22.11
N SER A 272 -21.87 -0.31 21.10
CA SER A 272 -21.67 -1.65 20.53
C SER A 272 -20.57 -1.55 19.48
N LEU A 273 -19.52 -2.36 19.62
CA LEU A 273 -18.37 -2.38 18.72
C LEU A 273 -17.96 -3.81 18.38
N GLU A 274 -17.20 -3.97 17.30
CA GLU A 274 -16.54 -5.21 16.93
C GLU A 274 -15.03 -5.05 17.14
N ARG A 275 -14.44 -5.98 17.90
CA ARG A 275 -13.00 -6.04 18.15
C ARG A 275 -12.47 -7.36 17.63
N ASN A 276 -11.59 -7.32 16.63
CA ASN A 276 -11.04 -8.51 15.97
C ASN A 276 -12.12 -9.48 15.42
N GLY A 277 -13.29 -9.00 15.02
CA GLY A 277 -14.39 -9.87 14.57
C GLY A 277 -15.40 -10.26 15.66
N GLU A 278 -15.15 -9.92 16.93
CA GLU A 278 -16.04 -10.29 18.04
C GLU A 278 -16.87 -9.08 18.51
N PRO A 279 -18.20 -9.22 18.66
CA PRO A 279 -19.04 -8.15 19.17
C PRO A 279 -18.81 -7.93 20.66
N MET A 280 -18.63 -6.66 21.04
CA MET A 280 -18.44 -6.19 22.41
C MET A 280 -19.35 -4.99 22.67
N ASN A 281 -19.74 -4.79 23.92
CA ASN A 281 -20.44 -3.58 24.35
C ASN A 281 -19.63 -2.91 25.46
N ILE A 282 -19.40 -1.61 25.32
CA ILE A 282 -18.71 -0.79 26.31
C ILE A 282 -19.62 0.37 26.73
N THR A 283 -19.50 0.78 27.98
CA THR A 283 -20.15 2.00 28.47
C THR A 283 -19.07 3.00 28.81
N ILE A 284 -19.11 4.15 28.16
CA ILE A 284 -18.20 5.26 28.36
C ILE A 284 -18.93 6.27 29.24
N SER A 285 -18.37 6.64 30.38
CA SER A 285 -18.92 7.70 31.23
C SER A 285 -18.28 9.04 30.87
N MET A 286 -19.10 10.07 30.70
CA MET A 286 -18.67 11.44 30.41
C MET A 286 -18.99 12.29 31.64
N ASP A 287 -17.96 12.58 32.45
CA ASP A 287 -18.08 13.49 33.59
C ASP A 287 -18.07 14.95 33.10
#